data_AF-A0A836QF36-F1
#
_entry.id   AF-A0A836QF36-F1
#
_cell.length_a   1.000
_cell.length_b   1.000
_cell.length_c   1.000
_cell.angle_alpha   90.00
_cell.angle_beta   90.00
_cell.angle_gamma   90.00
#
_symmetry.space_group_name_H-M   'P 1'
#
loop_
_entity.id
_entity.type
_entity.pdbx_description
1 polymer ?
#
loop_
_entity_poly.entity_id
_entity_poly.type
_entity_poly.pdbx_seq_one_letter_code
_entity_poly.pdbx_strand_id
1 'polypeptide(L)' 'TNIAEGCGREGGRDFARFLQIAMGSATEVEYLILLCKDIQLLSPQIYEDLQIETTQIKKMLASFIKKLRSEN' A
#
# COMPACT_ATOMS: atom_id res chain seq x y z
N THR A 1 4.38 -2.17 8.75
CA THR A 1 4.47 -3.42 9.54
C THR A 1 4.42 -4.63 8.62
N ASN A 2 3.34 -4.86 7.86
CA ASN A 2 3.18 -6.01 6.96
C ASN A 2 4.34 -6.28 5.99
N ILE A 3 4.93 -5.26 5.36
CA ILE A 3 6.08 -5.44 4.46
C ILE A 3 7.28 -6.05 5.21
N ALA A 4 7.62 -5.49 6.37
CA ALA A 4 8.72 -5.97 7.20
C ALA A 4 8.45 -7.37 7.78
N GLU A 5 7.21 -7.62 8.23
CA GLU A 5 6.78 -8.93 8.72
C GLU A 5 6.85 -10.01 7.64
N GLY A 6 6.49 -9.67 6.40
CA GLY A 6 6.58 -10.56 5.25
C GLY A 6 8.01 -10.83 4.81
N CYS A 7 8.89 -9.82 4.90
CA CYS A 7 10.31 -9.94 4.57
C CYS A 7 11.03 -10.95 5.48
N GLY A 8 10.58 -11.10 6.73
CA GLY A 8 11.10 -12.09 7.68
C GLY A 8 10.57 -13.51 7.49
N ARG A 9 9.75 -13.79 6.46
CA ARG A 9 9.23 -15.14 6.16
C ARG A 9 10.07 -15.84 5.11
N GLU A 10 10.07 -17.17 5.16
CA GLU A 10 10.74 -17.99 4.15
C GLU A 10 9.86 -18.12 2.89
N GLY A 11 10.42 -17.78 1.72
CA GLY A 11 9.79 -18.04 0.42
C GLY A 11 8.92 -16.91 -0.15
N GLY A 12 8.93 -16.80 -1.49
CA GLY A 12 8.25 -15.71 -2.21
C GLY A 12 6.72 -15.72 -2.10
N ARG A 13 6.09 -16.89 -1.91
CA ARG A 13 4.63 -17.00 -1.73
C ARG A 13 4.13 -16.38 -0.43
N ASP A 14 4.81 -16.67 0.67
CA ASP A 14 4.45 -16.10 1.98
C ASP A 14 4.74 -14.61 2.02
N PHE A 15 5.86 -14.16 1.45
CA PHE A 15 6.13 -12.73 1.33
C PHE A 15 5.04 -12.02 0.50
N ALA A 16 4.66 -12.58 -0.66
CA ALA A 16 3.60 -12.02 -1.49
C ALA A 16 2.24 -11.93 -0.77
N ARG A 17 1.93 -12.87 0.14
CA ARG A 17 0.73 -12.80 1.00
C ARG A 17 0.76 -11.59 1.93
N PHE A 18 1.90 -11.35 2.60
CA PHE A 18 2.05 -10.17 3.46
C PHE A 18 2.02 -8.85 2.67
N LEU A 19 2.58 -8.82 1.46
CA LEU A 19 2.46 -7.66 0.58
C LEU A 19 1.01 -7.41 0.14
N GLN A 20 0.21 -8.47 -0.06
CA GLN A 20 -1.24 -8.34 -0.32
C GLN A 20 -1.96 -7.69 0.86
N ILE A 21 -1.59 -8.04 2.11
CA ILE A 21 -2.15 -7.40 3.31
C ILE A 21 -1.73 -5.92 3.35
N ALA A 22 -0.46 -5.61 3.06
CA ALA A 22 0.02 -4.23 2.97
C ALA A 22 -0.76 -3.42 1.91
N MET A 23 -1.11 -4.02 0.77
CA MET A 23 -1.97 -3.40 -0.25
C MET A 23 -3.37 -3.08 0.28
N GLY A 24 -3.95 -3.97 1.09
CA GLY A 24 -5.21 -3.74 1.78
C GLY A 24 -5.14 -2.50 2.69
N SER A 25 -4.14 -2.45 3.57
CA SER A 25 -3.92 -1.29 4.44
C SER A 25 -3.69 0.02 3.66
N ALA A 26 -2.95 -0.02 2.56
CA ALA A 26 -2.75 1.16 1.70
C ALA A 26 -4.06 1.64 1.04
N THR A 27 -4.98 0.71 0.74
CA THR A 27 -6.30 1.04 0.18
C THR A 27 -7.22 1.65 1.25
N GLU A 28 -7.15 1.17 2.50
CA GLU A 28 -7.84 1.79 3.63
C GLU A 28 -7.34 3.22 3.88
N VAL A 29 -6.01 3.44 3.84
CA VAL A 29 -5.41 4.77 3.99
C VAL A 29 -5.86 5.72 2.87
N GLU A 30 -5.88 5.27 1.62
CA GLU A 30 -6.39 6.07 0.49
C GLU A 30 -7.84 6.51 0.71
N TYR A 31 -8.70 5.59 1.17
CA TYR A 31 -10.08 5.93 1.50
C TYR A 31 -10.17 6.96 2.64
N LEU A 32 -9.37 6.80 3.70
CA LEU A 32 -9.35 7.75 4.82
C LEU A 32 -8.85 9.12 4.40
N ILE A 33 -7.84 9.21 3.51
CA ILE A 33 -7.36 10.48 2.94
C ILE A 33 -8.48 11.20 2.17
N LEU A 34 -9.20 10.46 1.33
CA LEU A 34 -10.36 10.99 0.59
C LEU A 34 -11.44 11.48 1.55
N LEU A 35 -11.81 10.67 2.53
CA LEU A 35 -12.81 11.04 3.55
C LEU A 35 -12.40 12.32 4.28
N CYS A 36 -11.17 12.39 4.78
CA CYS A 36 -10.66 13.56 5.50
C CYS A 36 -10.68 14.83 4.65
N LYS A 37 -10.46 14.73 3.34
CA LYS A 37 -10.62 15.86 2.41
C LYS A 37 -12.09 16.26 2.25
N ASP A 38 -13.00 15.29 2.11
CA ASP A 38 -14.44 15.58 1.96
C ASP A 38 -15.05 16.24 3.20
N ILE A 39 -14.57 15.89 4.40
CA ILE A 39 -14.95 16.54 5.66
C ILE A 39 -14.05 17.73 6.05
N GLN A 40 -13.27 18.25 5.10
CA GLN A 40 -12.45 19.47 5.22
C GLN A 40 -11.43 19.44 6.39
N LEU A 41 -10.94 18.26 6.76
CA LEU A 41 -9.86 18.10 7.75
C LEU A 41 -8.46 18.28 7.15
N LEU A 42 -8.32 18.18 5.83
CA LEU A 42 -7.05 18.37 5.11
C LEU A 42 -7.13 19.59 4.19
N SER A 43 -6.02 20.33 4.09
CA SER A 43 -5.87 21.32 3.03
C SER A 43 -5.74 20.61 1.67
N PRO A 44 -6.09 21.27 0.55
CA PRO A 44 -5.94 20.69 -0.78
C PRO A 44 -4.52 20.19 -1.07
N GLN A 45 -3.50 20.94 -0.64
CA GLN A 45 -2.09 20.56 -0.82
C GLN A 45 -1.75 19.28 -0.05
N ILE A 46 -2.13 19.19 1.24
CA ILE A 46 -1.84 18.00 2.05
C ILE A 46 -2.56 16.77 1.49
N TYR A 47 -3.81 16.94 1.05
CA TYR A 47 -4.54 15.86 0.37
C TYR A 47 -3.81 15.38 -0.89
N GLU A 48 -3.36 16.29 -1.74
CA GLU A 48 -2.67 15.95 -2.99
C GLU A 48 -1.36 15.22 -2.72
N ASP A 49 -0.54 15.72 -1.79
CA ASP A 49 0.73 15.10 -1.41
C ASP A 49 0.51 13.66 -0.88
N LEU A 50 -0.42 13.49 0.05
CA LEU A 50 -0.75 12.17 0.62
C LEU A 50 -1.33 11.20 -0.43
N GLN A 51 -2.15 11.70 -1.35
CA GLN A 51 -2.74 10.89 -2.42
C GLN A 51 -1.67 10.42 -3.41
N ILE A 52 -0.71 11.29 -3.77
CA ILE A 52 0.43 10.95 -4.62
C ILE A 52 1.27 9.87 -3.96
N GLU A 53 1.69 10.07 -2.71
CA GLU A 53 2.51 9.11 -1.97
C GLU A 53 1.83 7.74 -1.84
N THR A 54 0.56 7.74 -1.43
CA THR A 54 -0.22 6.49 -1.26
C THR A 54 -0.35 5.76 -2.59
N THR A 55 -0.61 6.48 -3.68
CA THR A 55 -0.68 5.91 -5.03
C THR A 55 0.65 5.28 -5.46
N GLN A 56 1.78 5.94 -5.18
CA GLN A 56 3.11 5.40 -5.51
C GLN A 56 3.40 4.11 -4.73
N ILE A 57 3.10 4.08 -3.43
CA ILE A 57 3.27 2.89 -2.59
C ILE A 57 2.44 1.73 -3.14
N LYS A 58 1.17 1.96 -3.50
CA LYS A 58 0.32 0.93 -4.11
C LYS A 58 0.90 0.41 -5.42
N LYS A 59 1.42 1.29 -6.30
CA LYS A 59 2.07 0.86 -7.55
C LYS A 59 3.30 -0.02 -7.29
N MET A 60 4.13 0.34 -6.31
CA MET A 60 5.30 -0.45 -5.90
C MET A 60 4.90 -1.82 -5.33
N LEU A 61 3.87 -1.87 -4.50
CA LEU A 61 3.34 -3.13 -3.97
C LEU A 61 2.80 -4.02 -5.09
N ALA A 62 2.01 -3.47 -6.01
CA ALA A 62 1.42 -4.22 -7.12
C ALA A 62 2.48 -4.84 -8.03
N SER A 63 3.50 -4.06 -8.42
CA SER A 63 4.58 -4.54 -9.27
C SER A 63 5.41 -5.63 -8.56
N PHE A 64 5.66 -5.47 -7.26
CA PHE A 64 6.45 -6.43 -6.51
C PHE A 64 5.70 -7.73 -6.22
N ILE A 65 4.42 -7.67 -5.86
CA ILE A 65 3.55 -8.85 -5.74
C ILE A 65 3.53 -9.64 -7.05
N LYS A 66 3.38 -8.95 -8.19
CA LYS A 66 3.38 -9.59 -9.51
C LYS A 66 4.70 -10.33 -9.75
N LYS A 67 5.84 -9.69 -9.47
CA LYS A 67 7.17 -10.29 -9.63
C LYS A 67 7.33 -11.55 -8.78
N LEU A 68 7.01 -11.49 -7.49
CA LEU A 68 7.13 -12.64 -6.58
C LEU A 68 6.25 -13.81 -6.98
N ARG A 69 5.09 -13.55 -7.60
CA ARG A 69 4.19 -14.60 -8.10
C ARG A 69 4.64 -15.22 -9.42
N SER A 70 5.37 -14.49 -10.26
CA SER A 70 5.92 -15.03 -11.51
C SER A 70 7.20 -15.83 -11.33
N GLU A 71 7.90 -15.66 -10.21
CA GLU A 71 9.14 -16.38 -9.87
C GLU A 71 8.88 -17.70 -9.11
N ASN A 72 7.62 -18.08 -8.89
CA ASN A 72 7.20 -19.34 -8.26
C ASN A 72 6.51 -20.28 -9.24
#